data_AF-A0AAV6YL82-F1
#
_entry.id   AF-A0AAV6YL82-F1
#
_cell.length_a   1.000
_cell.length_b   1.000
_cell.length_c   1.000
_cell.angle_alpha   90.00
_cell.angle_beta   90.00
_cell.angle_gamma   90.00
#
_symmetry.space_group_name_H-M   'P 1'
#
loop_
_entity.id
_entity.type
_entity.pdbx_description
1 polymer ?
#
loop_
_entity_poly.entity_id
_entity_poly.type
_entity_poly.pdbx_seq_one_letter_code
_entity_poly.pdbx_strand_id
1 'polypeptide(L)'
;GFLGCADLLVPGLDFSGLLVVDVEVDDVEQCRQLCTSYDRCQFFTLRPGDSHTASGMSICSLRRSPGNIPTAVRPLEAAVSGFSLQYNTLQKGR
;
A
#
# COMPACT_ATOMS: atom_id res chain seq x y z
N GLY A 1 6.14 -25.66 -8.26
CA GLY A 1 5.76 -24.25 -8.42
C GLY A 1 5.62 -23.66 -7.04
N PHE A 2 6.57 -22.83 -6.62
CA PHE A 2 6.41 -22.08 -5.37
C PHE A 2 5.63 -20.82 -5.70
N LEU A 3 4.44 -20.66 -5.11
CA LEU A 3 3.77 -19.37 -5.09
C LEU A 3 4.69 -18.41 -4.31
N GLY A 4 5.34 -17.50 -5.04
CA GLY A 4 6.10 -16.41 -4.44
C GLY A 4 5.18 -15.56 -3.58
N CYS A 5 5.60 -15.26 -2.36
CA CYS A 5 4.79 -14.51 -1.41
C CYS A 5 4.63 -13.04 -1.83
N ALA A 6 3.39 -12.57 -1.68
CA ALA A 6 2.95 -11.22 -1.33
C ALA A 6 3.00 -10.09 -2.36
N ASP A 7 2.88 -10.37 -3.66
CA ASP A 7 2.31 -9.39 -4.61
C ASP A 7 0.77 -9.33 -4.50
N LEU A 8 0.23 -9.30 -3.28
CA LEU A 8 -1.21 -9.35 -3.05
C LEU A 8 -1.77 -7.93 -2.95
N LEU A 9 -2.40 -7.49 -4.03
CA LEU A 9 -3.30 -6.34 -4.02
C LEU A 9 -4.68 -6.80 -3.56
N VAL A 10 -5.27 -6.05 -2.64
CA VAL A 10 -6.56 -6.36 -2.03
C VAL A 10 -7.55 -5.23 -2.36
N PRO A 11 -8.42 -5.42 -3.36
CA PRO A 11 -9.39 -4.41 -3.75
C PRO A 11 -10.54 -4.32 -2.74
N GLY A 12 -11.14 -3.14 -2.65
CA GLY A 12 -12.32 -2.87 -1.82
C GLY A 12 -12.05 -2.75 -0.32
N LEU A 13 -10.78 -2.76 0.10
CA LEU A 13 -10.38 -2.67 1.50
C LEU A 13 -9.40 -1.53 1.74
N ASP A 14 -9.55 -0.86 2.88
CA ASP A 14 -8.65 0.14 3.46
C ASP A 14 -7.93 -0.44 4.69
N PHE A 15 -6.61 -0.39 4.67
CA PHE A 15 -5.75 -0.87 5.75
C PHE A 15 -5.42 0.26 6.69
N SER A 16 -6.03 0.27 7.87
CA SER A 16 -5.75 1.26 8.91
C SER A 16 -4.38 1.03 9.54
N GLY A 17 -3.74 2.13 9.92
CA GLY A 17 -2.42 2.14 10.56
C GLY A 17 -1.99 3.58 10.83
N LEU A 18 -0.77 3.73 11.32
CA LEU A 18 -0.13 5.04 11.42
C LEU A 18 0.22 5.52 10.01
N LEU A 19 -0.35 6.66 9.63
CA LEU A 19 -0.05 7.31 8.36
C LEU A 19 1.40 7.79 8.35
N VAL A 20 2.17 7.37 7.34
CA VAL A 20 3.52 7.83 7.07
C VAL A 20 3.45 9.08 6.21
N VAL A 21 2.76 9.00 5.08
CA VAL A 21 2.56 10.11 4.14
C VAL A 21 1.42 9.77 3.17
N ASP A 22 0.72 10.79 2.67
CA ASP A 22 -0.18 10.71 1.52
C ASP A 22 0.52 11.31 0.30
N VAL A 23 0.48 10.60 -0.82
CA VAL A 23 1.09 11.03 -2.09
C VAL A 23 0.10 10.84 -3.24
N GLU A 24 0.04 11.81 -4.15
CA GLU A 24 -0.74 11.67 -5.39
C GLU A 24 0.03 10.79 -6.37
N VAL A 25 -0.66 9.83 -6.97
CA VAL A 25 -0.11 8.88 -7.93
C VAL A 25 -1.11 8.60 -9.05
N ASP A 26 -0.59 8.19 -10.20
CA ASP A 26 -1.42 7.83 -11.36
C ASP A 26 -2.05 6.44 -11.17
N ASP A 27 -1.34 5.50 -10.55
CA ASP A 27 -1.78 4.12 -10.41
C ASP A 27 -1.28 3.40 -9.14
N VAL A 28 -1.78 2.18 -8.95
CA VAL A 28 -1.45 1.31 -7.81
C VAL A 28 -0.01 0.81 -7.83
N GLU A 29 0.58 0.67 -9.00
CA GLU A 29 1.95 0.16 -9.15
C GLU A 29 2.95 1.22 -8.69
N GLN A 30 2.72 2.48 -9.05
CA GLN A 30 3.48 3.62 -8.56
C GLN A 30 3.36 3.76 -7.04
N CYS A 31 2.15 3.62 -6.48
CA CYS A 31 1.94 3.60 -5.02
C CYS A 31 2.75 2.49 -4.33
N ARG A 32 2.76 1.29 -4.92
CA ARG A 32 3.51 0.13 -4.41
C ARG A 32 5.01 0.36 -4.45
N GLN A 33 5.53 0.90 -5.56
CA GLN A 33 6.94 1.23 -5.69
C GLN A 33 7.36 2.30 -4.68
N LEU A 34 6.52 3.31 -4.46
CA LEU A 34 6.75 4.31 -3.41
C LEU A 34 6.75 3.67 -2.02
N CYS A 35 5.81 2.79 -1.69
CA CYS A 35 5.85 2.06 -0.41
C CYS A 35 7.09 1.17 -0.28
N THR A 36 7.63 0.67 -1.39
CA THR A 36 8.85 -0.11 -1.41
C THR A 36 10.11 0.75 -1.25
N SER A 37 10.09 2.01 -1.67
CA SER A 37 11.22 2.94 -1.50
C SER A 37 11.23 3.63 -0.14
N TYR A 38 10.08 3.75 0.52
CA TYR A 38 9.97 4.30 1.87
C TYR A 38 10.25 3.24 2.94
N ASP A 39 11.40 3.32 3.61
CA ASP A 39 11.82 2.42 4.71
C ASP A 39 10.82 2.29 5.87
N ARG A 40 9.94 3.28 6.02
CA ARG A 40 8.92 3.29 7.07
C ARG A 40 7.57 2.76 6.60
N CYS A 41 7.38 2.54 5.30
CA CYS A 41 6.14 2.01 4.76
C CYS A 41 6.11 0.50 4.85
N GLN A 42 5.02 -0.02 5.41
CA GLN A 42 4.78 -1.44 5.55
C GLN A 42 3.67 -1.90 4.63
N PHE A 43 2.62 -1.08 4.54
CA PHE A 43 1.48 -1.29 3.66
C PHE A 43 0.93 0.05 3.17
N PHE A 44 0.15 -0.01 2.11
CA PHE A 44 -0.45 1.15 1.50
C PHE A 44 -1.93 0.92 1.22
N THR A 45 -2.66 2.01 1.08
CA THR A 45 -4.02 2.03 0.53
C THR A 45 -4.09 3.12 -0.51
N LEU A 46 -4.35 2.72 -1.75
CA LEU A 46 -4.72 3.61 -2.83
C LEU A 46 -6.23 3.88 -2.77
N ARG A 47 -6.63 5.14 -2.89
CA ARG A 47 -8.04 5.54 -2.97
C ARG A 47 -8.20 6.55 -4.11
N PRO A 48 -9.41 6.68 -4.68
CA PRO A 48 -9.69 7.74 -5.63
C PRO A 48 -9.33 9.11 -5.03
N GLY A 49 -8.81 9.99 -5.89
CA GLY A 49 -8.61 11.38 -5.57
C GLY A 49 -9.89 12.07 -5.10
N ASP A 50 -9.73 13.14 -4.32
CA ASP A 50 -10.83 14.01 -3.89
C ASP A 50 -10.91 15.27 -4.78
N SER A 51 -11.72 16.25 -4.37
CA SER A 51 -11.88 17.50 -5.11
C SER A 51 -10.61 18.37 -5.16
N HIS A 52 -9.59 18.05 -4.37
CA HIS A 52 -8.34 18.80 -4.28
C HIS A 52 -7.19 18.14 -5.03
N THR A 53 -7.28 16.84 -5.32
CA THR A 53 -6.28 16.13 -6.13
C THR A 53 -6.32 16.52 -7.61
N ALA A 54 -5.18 16.39 -8.29
CA ALA A 54 -5.12 16.59 -9.73
C ALA A 54 -6.07 15.62 -10.47
N SER A 55 -6.69 16.10 -11.56
CA SER A 55 -7.67 15.32 -12.32
C SER A 55 -7.06 14.00 -12.81
N GLY A 56 -7.64 12.88 -12.39
CA GLY A 56 -7.16 11.53 -12.75
C GLY A 56 -6.15 10.93 -11.77
N MET A 57 -5.68 11.69 -10.78
CA MET A 57 -4.81 11.17 -9.73
C MET A 57 -5.60 10.44 -8.64
N SER A 58 -4.92 9.48 -8.01
CA SER A 58 -5.36 8.77 -6.83
C SER A 58 -4.48 9.12 -5.63
N ILE A 59 -5.04 9.03 -4.43
CA ILE A 59 -4.28 9.24 -3.19
C ILE A 59 -3.74 7.91 -2.71
N CYS A 60 -2.42 7.79 -2.67
CA CYS A 60 -1.68 6.69 -2.08
C CYS A 60 -1.34 7.02 -0.63
N SER A 61 -2.02 6.37 0.30
CA SER A 61 -1.73 6.47 1.73
C SER A 61 -0.71 5.41 2.13
N LEU A 62 0.51 5.84 2.43
CA LEU A 62 1.60 5.00 2.92
C LEU A 62 1.47 4.85 4.44
N ARG A 63 1.42 3.63 4.95
CA ARG A 63 1.05 3.35 6.35
C ARG A 63 1.98 2.33 7.01
N ARG A 64 2.01 2.37 8.35
CA ARG A 64 2.78 1.43 9.20
C ARG A 64 2.07 1.09 10.49
N SER A 65 2.51 0.01 11.11
CA SER A 65 1.99 -0.53 12.36
C SER A 65 3.07 -1.31 13.11
N PRO A 66 2.91 -1.55 14.41
CA PRO A 66 3.66 -2.61 15.09
C PRO A 66 3.36 -3.97 14.43
N GLY A 67 4.41 -4.71 14.06
CA GLY A 67 4.28 -6.08 13.54
C GLY A 67 3.90 -6.23 12.07
N ASN A 68 3.81 -5.16 11.28
CA ASN A 68 3.45 -5.21 9.84
C ASN A 68 2.04 -5.79 9.61
N ILE A 69 1.10 -5.44 10.49
CA ILE A 69 -0.29 -5.92 10.45
C ILE A 69 -1.20 -4.68 10.55
N PRO A 70 -2.10 -4.44 9.58
CA PRO A 70 -3.06 -3.36 9.66
C PRO A 70 -3.81 -3.39 10.98
N THR A 71 -3.91 -2.24 11.67
CA THR A 71 -4.59 -2.16 12.98
C THR A 71 -6.10 -2.37 12.83
N ALA A 72 -6.65 -2.08 11.66
CA ALA A 72 -7.99 -2.44 11.25
C ALA A 72 -8.03 -2.60 9.73
N VAL A 73 -8.98 -3.40 9.25
CA VAL A 73 -9.29 -3.54 7.83
C VAL A 73 -10.74 -3.12 7.66
N ARG A 74 -10.99 -2.14 6.79
CA ARG A 74 -12.32 -1.57 6.58
C ARG A 74 -12.73 -1.69 5.12
N PRO A 75 -14.00 -2.00 4.82
CA PRO A 75 -14.51 -1.91 3.46
C PRO A 75 -14.43 -0.46 2.97
N LEU A 76 -13.88 -0.27 1.78
CA LEU A 76 -13.88 1.02 1.10
C LEU A 76 -13.94 0.78 -0.41
N GLU A 77 -15.06 1.16 -1.02
CA GLU A 77 -15.25 1.03 -2.46
C GLU A 77 -14.20 1.81 -3.24
N ALA A 78 -13.76 1.23 -4.36
CA ALA A 78 -12.69 1.74 -5.22
C ALA A 78 -11.32 1.93 -4.56
N ALA A 79 -11.13 1.49 -3.30
CA ALA A 79 -9.82 1.42 -2.70
C ALA A 79 -9.07 0.15 -3.11
N VAL A 80 -7.75 0.22 -3.16
CA VAL A 80 -6.87 -0.95 -3.32
C VAL A 80 -5.78 -0.87 -2.27
N SER A 81 -5.73 -1.85 -1.38
CA SER A 81 -4.67 -1.97 -0.39
C SER A 81 -3.63 -3.00 -0.79
N GLY A 82 -2.42 -2.84 -0.29
CA GLY A 82 -1.33 -3.77 -0.54
C GLY A 82 -0.20 -3.57 0.45
N PHE A 83 0.83 -4.39 0.32
CA PHE A 83 1.97 -4.36 1.21
C PHE A 83 3.25 -3.95 0.46
N SER A 84 4.24 -3.44 1.20
CA SER A 84 5.57 -3.12 0.68
C SER A 84 6.30 -4.37 0.22
N LEU A 85 7.06 -4.29 -0.88
CA LEU A 85 7.87 -5.42 -1.35
C LEU A 85 9.18 -5.60 -0.56
N GLN A 86 9.50 -4.69 0.37
CA GLN A 86 10.75 -4.73 1.13
C GLN A 86 10.93 -6.03 1.93
N TYR A 87 9.86 -6.63 2.44
CA TYR A 87 9.94 -7.86 3.24
C TYR A 87 9.97 -9.16 2.42
N ASN A 88 10.04 -9.09 1.08
CA ASN A 88 10.37 -10.25 0.24
C ASN A 88 11.87 -10.60 0.26
N THR A 89 12.68 -9.92 1.08
CA THR A 89 14.11 -10.20 1.24
C THR A 89 14.42 -11.37 2.20
N LEU A 90 13.42 -11.97 2.87
CA LEU A 90 13.59 -13.26 3.56
C LEU A 90 13.61 -14.49 2.63
N GLN A 91 13.88 -14.30 1.33
CA GLN A 91 14.19 -15.36 0.37
C GLN A 91 15.40 -15.04 -0.52
N LYS A 92 16.22 -14.02 -0.22
CA LYS A 92 17.55 -13.85 -0.87
C LYS A 92 18.65 -14.23 0.11
N GLY A 93 18.64 -15.49 0.52
CA GLY A 93 19.56 -16.05 1.52
C GLY A 93 19.88 -17.51 1.26
N ARG A 94 20.50 -17.83 0.11
CA ARG A 94 21.69 -18.69 -0.06
C ARG A 94 22.04 -18.80 -1.54
#